data_AF-A0A971G5X4-F1
#
_entry.id   AF-A0A971G5X4-F1
#
_cell.length_a   1.000
_cell.length_b   1.000
_cell.length_c   1.000
_cell.angle_alpha   90.00
_cell.angle_beta   90.00
_cell.angle_gamma   90.00
#
_symmetry.space_group_name_H-M   'P 1'
#
loop_
_entity.id
_entity.type
_entity.pdbx_description
1 polymer ?
#
loop_
_entity_poly.entity_id
_entity_poly.type
_entity_poly.pdbx_seq_one_letter_code
_entity_poly.pdbx_strand_id
1 'polypeptide(L)' 'MLTAIVLLLFVPATLMEWLTVLKHSEKKVKVIHIAIMLISFVLLILYSLSVTVPSPSEGITQVIEAIFHLED' A
#
# COMPACT_ATOMS: atom_id res chain seq x y z
N MET A 1 -2.41 15.68 -13.42
CA MET A 1 -1.15 16.23 -12.85
C MET A 1 -0.68 15.47 -11.62
N LEU A 2 -1.56 15.19 -10.64
CA LEU A 2 -1.19 14.46 -9.42
C LEU A 2 -0.69 13.03 -9.70
N THR A 3 -1.38 12.27 -10.57
CA THR A 3 -0.94 10.94 -11.06
C THR A 3 0.47 10.93 -11.64
N ALA A 4 0.82 11.96 -12.42
CA ALA A 4 2.12 12.06 -13.06
C ALA A 4 3.24 12.29 -12.04
N ILE A 5 3.00 13.13 -11.03
CA ILE A 5 3.94 13.37 -9.92
C ILE A 5 4.10 12.11 -9.08
N VAL A 6 2.99 11.44 -8.79
CA VAL A 6 2.97 10.16 -8.07
C VAL A 6 3.80 9.10 -8.80
N LEU A 7 3.62 8.93 -10.11
CA LEU A 7 4.43 8.01 -10.92
C LEU A 7 5.91 8.43 -10.95
N LEU A 8 6.18 9.73 -11.11
CA LEU A 8 7.52 10.28 -11.16
C LEU A 8 8.29 10.03 -9.85
N LEU A 9 7.63 10.02 -8.70
CA LEU A 9 8.26 9.73 -7.41
C LEU A 9 8.32 8.22 -7.13
N PHE A 10 7.25 7.49 -7.47
CA PHE A 10 7.13 6.07 -7.18
C PHE A 10 8.16 5.22 -7.95
N VAL A 11 8.34 5.48 -9.25
CA VAL A 11 9.25 4.71 -10.11
C VAL A 11 10.72 4.77 -9.65
N PRO A 12 11.35 5.96 -9.47
CA PRO A 12 12.73 6.03 -9.03
C PRO A 12 12.93 5.56 -7.58
N ALA A 13 11.97 5.78 -6.68
CA ALA A 13 12.03 5.24 -5.32
C ALA A 13 12.07 3.71 -5.35
N THR A 14 11.15 3.09 -6.11
CA THR A 14 11.10 1.64 -6.31
C THR A 14 12.39 1.09 -6.93
N LEU A 15 12.97 1.79 -7.90
CA LEU A 15 14.22 1.39 -8.53
C LEU A 15 15.41 1.48 -7.56
N MET A 16 15.50 2.53 -6.74
CA MET A 16 16.53 2.63 -5.70
C MET A 16 16.39 1.50 -4.68
N GLU A 17 15.18 1.22 -4.21
CA GLU A 17 14.90 0.16 -3.26
C GLU A 17 15.26 -1.23 -3.84
N TRP A 18 15.00 -1.43 -5.13
CA TRP A 18 15.43 -2.62 -5.85
C TRP A 18 16.95 -2.80 -5.88
N LEU A 19 17.68 -1.72 -6.20
CA LEU A 19 19.14 -1.74 -6.34
C LEU A 19 19.85 -1.88 -4.99
N THR A 20 19.28 -1.34 -3.93
CA THR A 20 19.90 -1.30 -2.59
C THR A 20 19.49 -2.50 -1.73
N VAL A 21 18.20 -2.67 -1.46
CA VAL A 21 17.70 -3.65 -0.49
C VAL A 21 17.43 -4.99 -1.15
N LEU A 22 16.75 -4.99 -2.29
CA LEU A 22 16.25 -6.21 -2.95
C LEU A 22 17.32 -7.00 -3.70
N LYS A 23 18.48 -6.38 -3.96
CA LYS A 23 19.65 -7.05 -4.55
C LYS A 23 20.34 -7.99 -3.56
N HIS A 24 20.31 -7.66 -2.27
CA HIS A 24 20.97 -8.43 -1.20
C HIS A 24 20.02 -9.32 -0.40
N SER A 25 18.71 -9.26 -0.69
CA SER A 25 17.68 -10.00 0.04
C SER A 25 17.43 -11.41 -0.51
N GLU A 26 16.94 -12.29 0.35
CA GLU A 26 16.52 -13.64 -0.03
C GLU A 26 15.33 -13.63 -1.00
N LYS A 27 15.22 -14.66 -1.84
CA LYS A 27 14.16 -14.77 -2.87
C LYS A 27 12.74 -14.67 -2.29
N LYS A 28 12.50 -15.21 -1.10
CA LYS A 28 11.17 -15.16 -0.43
C LYS A 28 10.81 -13.73 -0.02
N VAL A 29 11.75 -13.01 0.59
CA VAL A 29 11.58 -11.60 0.99
C VAL A 29 11.32 -10.74 -0.24
N LYS A 30 12.04 -11.01 -1.33
CA LYS A 30 11.85 -10.32 -2.62
C LYS A 30 10.45 -10.46 -3.18
N VAL A 31 9.88 -11.67 -3.16
CA VAL A 31 8.52 -11.94 -3.66
C VAL A 31 7.47 -11.23 -2.80
N ILE A 32 7.58 -11.32 -1.48
CA ILE A 32 6.64 -10.64 -0.56
C ILE A 32 6.71 -9.13 -0.73
N HIS A 33 7.91 -8.57 -0.84
CA HIS A 33 8.11 -7.15 -1.04
C HIS A 33 7.51 -6.66 -2.37
N ILE A 34 7.72 -7.39 -3.47
CA ILE A 34 7.09 -7.05 -4.77
C ILE A 34 5.57 -7.12 -4.67
N ALA A 35 5.01 -8.12 -3.99
CA ALA A 35 3.57 -8.26 -3.82
C ALA A 35 2.97 -7.07 -3.06
N ILE A 36 3.58 -6.69 -1.93
CA ILE A 36 3.15 -5.53 -1.13
C ILE A 36 3.30 -4.24 -1.92
N MET A 37 4.43 -4.05 -2.61
CA MET A 37 4.69 -2.88 -3.43
C MET A 37 3.67 -2.73 -4.57
N LEU A 38 3.24 -3.84 -5.18
CA LEU A 38 2.23 -3.85 -6.23
C LEU A 38 0.85 -3.49 -5.69
N ILE A 39 0.49 -3.98 -4.49
CA ILE A 39 -0.74 -3.58 -3.79
C ILE A 39 -0.71 -2.07 -3.50
N SER A 40 0.39 -1.55 -2.95
CA SER A 40 0.56 -0.13 -2.68
C SER A 40 0.44 0.71 -3.94
N PHE A 41 1.00 0.25 -5.06
CA PHE A 41 0.88 0.92 -6.35
C PHE A 41 -0.57 0.98 -6.83
N VAL A 42 -1.31 -0.12 -6.73
CA VAL A 42 -2.73 -0.18 -7.11
C VAL A 42 -3.54 0.80 -6.27
N LEU A 43 -3.38 0.79 -4.95
CA LEU A 43 -4.08 1.73 -4.07
C LEU A 43 -3.75 3.20 -4.40
N LEU A 44 -2.49 3.48 -4.68
CA LEU A 44 -2.01 4.81 -5.03
C LEU A 44 -2.59 5.32 -6.36
N ILE A 45 -2.73 4.44 -7.36
CA ILE A 45 -3.41 4.76 -8.62
C ILE A 45 -4.90 4.97 -8.40
N LEU A 46 -5.58 4.09 -7.64
CA LEU A 46 -6.99 4.25 -7.33
C LEU A 46 -7.26 5.59 -6.62
N TYR A 47 -6.43 5.93 -5.63
CA TYR A 47 -6.48 7.22 -4.94
C TYR A 47 -6.28 8.37 -5.92
N SER A 48 -5.31 8.27 -6.81
CA SER A 48 -5.04 9.35 -7.78
C SER A 48 -6.10 9.48 -8.88
N LEU A 49 -6.90 8.43 -9.13
CA LEU A 49 -8.07 8.47 -10.00
C LEU A 49 -9.33 8.97 -9.25
N SER A 50 -9.18 9.43 -8.00
CA SER A 50 -10.27 9.84 -7.12
C SER A 50 -11.34 8.76 -6.95
N VAL A 51 -10.96 7.48 -7.07
CA VAL A 51 -11.86 6.36 -6.79
C VAL A 51 -11.98 6.23 -5.28
N THR A 52 -13.21 6.26 -4.78
CA THR A 52 -13.50 6.04 -3.36
C THR A 52 -13.19 4.59 -3.01
N VAL A 53 -11.99 4.35 -2.47
CA VAL A 53 -11.64 3.04 -1.90
C VAL A 53 -12.32 2.95 -0.54
N PRO A 54 -13.17 1.95 -0.28
CA PRO A 54 -13.80 1.79 1.03
C PRO A 54 -12.68 1.64 2.06
N SER A 55 -12.67 2.54 3.04
CA SER A 55 -11.63 2.53 4.06
C SER A 55 -11.83 1.33 4.97
N PRO A 56 -10.79 0.52 5.24
CA PRO A 56 -10.89 -0.58 6.20
C PRO A 56 -11.15 -0.10 7.64
N SER A 57 -11.10 1.21 7.89
CA SER A 57 -11.39 1.80 9.20
C SER A 57 -12.78 1.43 9.72
N GLU A 58 -13.81 1.33 8.87
CA GLU A 58 -15.14 0.88 9.33
C GLU A 58 -15.09 -0.56 9.84
N GLY A 59 -14.37 -1.44 9.15
CA GLY A 59 -14.17 -2.82 9.59
C GLY A 59 -13.36 -2.90 10.89
N ILE A 60 -12.35 -2.05 11.05
CA ILE A 60 -11.56 -1.98 12.30
C ILE A 60 -12.42 -1.48 13.46
N THR A 61 -13.25 -0.45 13.24
CA THR A 61 -14.18 0.06 14.27
C THR A 61 -15.16 -1.02 14.70
N GLN A 62 -15.77 -1.76 13.77
CA GLN A 62 -16.69 -2.86 14.10
C GLN A 62 -16.00 -3.97 14.90
N VAL A 63 -14.76 -4.31 14.56
CA VAL A 63 -14.00 -5.32 15.30
C VAL A 63 -13.67 -4.83 16.71
N ILE A 64 -13.32 -3.55 16.88
CA ILE A 64 -13.06 -2.95 18.18
C ILE A 64 -14.34 -2.89 19.02
N GLU A 65 -15.47 -2.44 18.45
CA GLU A 65 -16.77 -2.45 19.12
C GLU A 65 -17.17 -3.86 19.57
N ALA A 66 -16.99 -4.87 18.71
CA ALA A 66 -17.30 -6.27 19.03
C ALA A 66 -16.39 -6.85 20.12
N ILE A 67 -15.11 -6.47 20.17
CA ILE A 67 -14.17 -6.92 21.21
C ILE A 67 -14.46 -6.23 22.54
N PHE A 68 -14.70 -4.93 22.51
CA PHE A 68 -14.88 -4.11 23.71
C PHE A 68 -16.32 -4.01 24.20
N HIS A 69 -17.29 -4.61 23.49
CA HIS A 69 -18.74 -4.48 23.77
C HIS A 69 -19.13 -3.04 24.05
N LEU A 70 -18.66 -2.12 23.21
CA LEU A 70 -19.08 -0.73 23.27
C LEU A 70 -20.48 -0.66 22.65
N GLU A 71 -21.48 -1.02 23.44
CA GLU A 71 -22.89 -0.70 23.18
C GLU A 71 -23.10 0.77 23.58
N ASP A 72 -23.44 1.62 22.60
CA ASP A 72 -24.15 2.88 22.86
C ASP A 72 -25.65 2.62 23.09
#